data_AF-A0A329MXL0-F1
#
_entry.id   AF-A0A329MXL0-F1
#
_cell.length_a   1.000
_cell.length_b   1.000
_cell.length_c   1.000
_cell.angle_alpha   90.00
_cell.angle_beta   90.00
_cell.angle_gamma   90.00
#
_symmetry.space_group_name_H-M   'P 1'
#
loop_
_entity.id
_entity.type
_entity.pdbx_description
1 polymer ?
#
loop_
_entity_poly.entity_id
_entity_poly.type
_entity_poly.pdbx_seq_one_letter_code
_entity_poly.pdbx_strand_id
1 'polypeptide(L)'
;MPIQHETELYMPVKSFFEQQGFTVRGEVRSCDLVAVRDEEEPVIVELKKTFNLPLLIQAIDRLAHTPNVYMAVEMPEHGRASHGLAWNDLVRLSRMLGLGLLTVRFYKSRKPRVDLMCEPTPYTPRKSAVKTARLLREFKERSGDYNVGGSTRRKLVTAYREKSLQIASLLHTHGPLSTKRLREHTANPKVTTMLQDNYYGWFERVERGTYKLSARGAAELGDFAHVIGDTPPATQG
;
A
#
# COMPACT_ATOMS: atom_id res chain seq x y z
N MET A 1 2.31 16.37 -24.25
CA MET A 1 3.67 16.00 -24.72
C MET A 1 4.61 16.14 -23.54
N PRO A 2 5.55 15.21 -23.34
CA PRO A 2 6.53 15.33 -22.28
C PRO A 2 7.42 16.55 -22.52
N ILE A 3 7.70 17.32 -21.47
CA ILE A 3 8.67 18.42 -21.52
C ILE A 3 10.07 17.87 -21.82
N GLN A 4 10.91 18.67 -22.46
CA GLN A 4 12.32 18.37 -22.72
C GLN A 4 13.20 18.90 -21.59
N HIS A 5 12.91 20.10 -21.09
CA HIS A 5 13.70 20.78 -20.07
C HIS A 5 12.85 21.15 -18.84
N GLU A 6 13.46 21.08 -17.67
CA GLU A 6 12.83 21.43 -16.40
C GLU A 6 12.37 22.89 -16.35
N THR A 7 13.10 23.78 -17.02
CA THR A 7 12.78 25.21 -17.17
C THR A 7 11.43 25.46 -17.84
N GLU A 8 10.87 24.49 -18.58
CA GLU A 8 9.52 24.59 -19.14
C GLU A 8 8.43 24.66 -18.06
N LEU A 9 8.69 24.14 -16.86
CA LEU A 9 7.79 24.23 -15.71
C LEU A 9 7.72 25.64 -15.13
N TYR A 10 8.78 26.43 -15.28
CA TYR A 10 8.93 27.73 -14.61
C TYR A 10 7.82 28.70 -15.01
N MET A 11 7.62 28.93 -16.31
CA MET A 11 6.65 29.92 -16.81
C MET A 11 5.19 29.61 -16.41
N PRO A 12 4.69 28.37 -16.52
CA PRO A 12 3.36 28.01 -16.02
C PRO A 12 3.18 28.23 -14.52
N VAL A 13 4.15 27.82 -13.70
CA VAL A 13 4.08 27.96 -12.23
C VAL A 13 4.19 29.43 -11.82
N LYS A 14 5.08 30.19 -12.45
CA LYS A 14 5.17 31.65 -12.29
C LYS A 14 3.84 32.32 -12.58
N SER A 15 3.24 32.03 -13.74
CA SER A 15 1.94 32.59 -14.12
C SER A 15 0.82 32.23 -13.13
N PHE A 16 0.85 31.02 -12.57
CA PHE A 16 -0.13 30.55 -11.59
C PHE A 16 -0.10 31.39 -10.30
N PHE A 17 1.09 31.72 -9.78
CA PHE A 17 1.21 32.58 -8.59
C PHE A 17 1.00 34.07 -8.92
N GLU A 18 1.48 34.56 -10.08
CA GLU A 18 1.25 35.96 -10.49
C GLU A 18 -0.25 36.29 -10.63
N GLN A 19 -1.07 35.35 -11.13
CA GLN A 19 -2.52 35.50 -11.20
C GLN A 19 -3.20 35.59 -9.83
N GLN A 20 -2.52 35.18 -8.77
CA GLN A 20 -2.99 35.27 -7.38
C GLN A 20 -2.43 36.52 -6.66
N GLY A 21 -1.80 37.44 -7.40
CA GLY A 21 -1.28 38.69 -6.87
C GLY A 21 0.15 38.61 -6.32
N PHE A 22 0.86 37.50 -6.51
CA PHE A 22 2.25 37.41 -6.08
C PHE A 22 3.20 38.05 -7.08
N THR A 23 4.25 38.70 -6.59
CA THR A 23 5.45 39.00 -7.36
C THR A 23 6.37 37.79 -7.34
N VAL A 24 6.72 37.27 -8.52
CA VAL A 24 7.49 36.02 -8.65
C VAL A 24 8.88 36.27 -9.24
N ARG A 25 9.90 35.68 -8.63
CA ARG A 25 11.29 35.69 -9.12
C ARG A 25 11.88 34.27 -9.06
N GLY A 26 12.69 33.92 -10.05
CA GLY A 26 13.39 32.64 -10.10
C GLY A 26 14.82 32.74 -9.56
N GLU A 27 15.39 31.59 -9.20
CA GLU A 27 16.80 31.43 -8.76
C GLU A 27 17.18 32.31 -7.55
N VAL A 28 16.22 32.60 -6.67
CA VAL A 28 16.48 33.40 -5.45
C VAL A 28 17.08 32.49 -4.39
N ARG A 29 18.34 32.73 -4.01
CA ARG A 29 19.09 31.91 -3.05
C ARG A 29 19.01 30.40 -3.37
N SER A 30 19.16 30.08 -4.65
CA SER A 30 19.09 28.70 -5.17
C SER A 30 17.72 28.03 -5.02
N CYS A 31 16.64 28.79 -4.80
CA CYS A 31 15.27 28.30 -4.95
C CYS A 31 14.83 28.54 -6.39
N ASP A 32 14.24 27.52 -7.04
CA ASP A 32 13.83 27.63 -8.44
C ASP A 32 12.81 28.78 -8.65
N LEU A 33 11.88 28.95 -7.71
CA LEU A 33 10.88 30.01 -7.72
C LEU A 33 10.54 30.49 -6.30
N VAL A 34 10.53 31.80 -6.12
CA VAL A 34 10.05 32.47 -4.91
C VAL A 34 8.95 33.47 -5.28
N ALA A 35 7.82 33.40 -4.59
CA ALA A 35 6.68 34.27 -4.79
C ALA A 35 6.37 35.01 -3.48
N VAL A 36 6.21 36.34 -3.55
CA VAL A 36 5.93 37.20 -2.39
C VAL A 36 4.72 38.08 -2.69
N ARG A 37 3.82 38.24 -1.71
CA ARG A 37 2.66 39.14 -1.78
C ARG A 37 2.60 39.97 -0.50
N ASP A 38 2.70 41.28 -0.64
CA ASP A 38 2.70 42.25 0.46
C ASP A 38 3.67 41.84 1.61
N GLU A 39 3.17 41.76 2.85
CA GLU A 39 3.93 41.32 4.02
C GLU A 39 3.63 39.86 4.43
N GLU A 40 3.02 39.07 3.54
CA GLU A 40 2.82 37.63 3.78
C GLU A 40 4.13 36.85 3.73
N GLU A 41 4.16 35.69 4.39
CA GLU A 41 5.30 34.77 4.30
C GLU A 41 5.54 34.34 2.83
N PRO A 42 6.81 34.24 2.40
CA PRO A 42 7.11 33.88 1.01
C PRO A 42 6.62 32.47 0.69
N VAL A 43 6.19 32.27 -0.56
CA VAL A 43 5.99 30.94 -1.13
C VAL A 43 7.26 30.52 -1.86
N ILE A 44 7.73 29.31 -1.60
CA ILE A 44 8.87 28.72 -2.30
C ILE A 44 8.39 27.52 -3.11
N VAL A 45 8.86 27.40 -4.36
CA VAL A 45 8.54 26.26 -5.22
C VAL A 45 9.82 25.68 -5.80
N GLU A 46 10.02 24.38 -5.57
CA GLU A 46 11.07 23.58 -6.22
C GLU A 46 10.46 22.85 -7.42
N LEU A 47 11.17 22.85 -8.56
CA LEU A 47 10.70 22.32 -9.83
C LEU A 47 11.47 21.06 -10.19
N LYS A 48 10.76 20.02 -10.63
CA LYS A 48 11.41 18.86 -11.26
C LYS A 48 10.57 18.30 -12.38
N LYS A 49 11.20 17.81 -13.45
CA LYS A 49 10.45 17.08 -14.50
C LYS A 49 9.59 15.95 -13.93
N THR A 50 10.13 15.19 -12.98
CA THR A 50 9.41 14.09 -12.31
C THR A 50 9.59 14.17 -10.81
N PHE A 51 8.60 13.69 -10.07
CA PHE A 51 8.72 13.60 -8.61
C PHE A 51 9.83 12.61 -8.25
N ASN A 52 10.85 13.07 -7.53
CA ASN A 52 12.00 12.24 -7.13
C ASN A 52 12.51 12.65 -5.75
N LEU A 53 13.46 11.88 -5.21
CA LEU A 53 14.01 12.13 -3.88
C LEU A 53 14.77 13.47 -3.79
N PRO A 54 15.61 13.88 -4.76
CA PRO A 54 16.23 15.20 -4.74
C PRO A 54 15.23 16.35 -4.59
N LEU A 55 14.16 16.37 -5.40
CA LEU A 55 13.10 17.39 -5.29
C LEU A 55 12.50 17.43 -3.88
N LEU A 56 12.23 16.25 -3.32
CA LEU A 56 11.65 16.11 -1.99
C LEU A 56 12.57 16.68 -0.91
N ILE A 57 13.86 16.36 -0.97
CA ILE A 57 14.86 16.84 0.00
C ILE A 57 15.02 18.35 -0.12
N GLN A 58 15.15 18.88 -1.35
CA GLN A 58 15.21 20.32 -1.59
C GLN A 58 14.00 21.04 -0.98
N ALA A 59 12.79 20.54 -1.23
CA ALA A 59 11.57 21.14 -0.68
C ALA A 59 11.52 21.06 0.86
N ILE A 60 11.94 19.94 1.46
CA ILE A 60 12.03 19.83 2.94
C ILE A 60 13.01 20.87 3.49
N ASP A 61 14.16 21.07 2.86
CA ASP A 61 15.16 22.04 3.32
C ASP A 61 14.59 23.47 3.30
N ARG A 62 13.67 23.78 2.37
CA ARG A 62 13.00 25.09 2.31
C ARG A 62 12.01 25.34 3.43
N LEU A 63 11.53 24.30 4.13
CA LEU A 63 10.65 24.47 5.29
C LEU A 63 11.32 25.26 6.43
N ALA A 64 12.66 25.33 6.44
CA ALA A 64 13.40 26.19 7.37
C ALA A 64 13.21 27.70 7.10
N HIS A 65 12.67 28.08 5.93
CA HIS A 65 12.44 29.47 5.54
C HIS A 65 10.97 29.88 5.64
N THR A 66 10.05 28.97 5.35
CA THR A 66 8.61 29.23 5.28
C THR A 66 7.84 27.90 5.33
N PRO A 67 6.63 27.84 5.92
CA PRO A 67 5.75 26.69 5.78
C PRO A 67 5.14 26.59 4.37
N ASN A 68 5.13 27.67 3.58
CA ASN A 68 4.50 27.72 2.26
C ASN A 68 5.42 27.18 1.16
N VAL A 69 5.77 25.90 1.24
CA VAL A 69 6.66 25.25 0.27
C VAL A 69 5.88 24.29 -0.62
N TYR A 70 6.06 24.42 -1.93
CA TYR A 70 5.48 23.53 -2.94
C TYR A 70 6.56 22.81 -3.73
N MET A 71 6.25 21.58 -4.15
CA MET A 71 6.94 20.91 -5.24
C MET A 71 6.09 21.03 -6.50
N ALA A 72 6.68 21.31 -7.66
CA ALA A 72 5.96 21.26 -8.93
C ALA A 72 6.63 20.29 -9.91
N VAL A 73 5.81 19.42 -10.51
CA VAL A 73 6.28 18.41 -11.46
C VAL A 73 5.43 18.34 -12.71
N GLU A 74 5.97 17.76 -13.78
CA GLU A 74 5.16 17.47 -14.97
C GLU A 74 4.08 16.42 -14.65
N MET A 75 2.86 16.71 -15.11
CA MET A 75 1.76 15.73 -15.16
C MET A 75 1.78 15.00 -16.50
N PRO A 76 2.08 13.69 -16.53
CA PRO A 76 2.07 12.90 -17.75
C PRO A 76 0.65 12.76 -18.32
N GLU A 77 0.56 12.53 -19.62
CA GLU A 77 -0.72 12.40 -20.34
C GLU A 77 -1.56 11.24 -19.81
N HIS A 78 -0.90 10.10 -19.55
CA HIS A 78 -1.50 8.91 -18.97
C HIS A 78 -0.59 8.30 -17.90
N GLY A 79 -1.18 7.51 -17.02
CA GLY A 79 -0.44 6.56 -16.19
C GLY A 79 -0.15 7.02 -14.77
N ARG A 80 0.83 6.32 -14.19
CA ARG A 80 1.25 6.45 -12.80
C ARG A 80 2.27 7.57 -12.66
N ALA A 81 2.50 8.01 -11.44
CA ALA A 81 3.62 8.91 -11.15
C ALA A 81 4.96 8.15 -11.31
N SER A 82 6.07 8.83 -11.00
CA SER A 82 7.40 8.23 -11.06
C SER A 82 7.47 6.89 -10.33
N HIS A 83 8.26 5.96 -10.88
CA HIS A 83 8.46 4.60 -10.33
C HIS A 83 7.17 3.78 -10.18
N GLY A 84 6.09 4.11 -10.91
CA GLY A 84 4.83 3.37 -10.84
C GLY A 84 4.00 3.66 -9.59
N LEU A 85 4.26 4.76 -8.87
CA LEU A 85 3.45 5.16 -7.72
C LEU A 85 2.10 5.76 -8.14
N ALA A 86 1.07 5.63 -7.31
CA ALA A 86 -0.17 6.36 -7.56
C ALA A 86 0.01 7.83 -7.16
N TRP A 87 -0.66 8.75 -7.87
CA TRP A 87 -0.64 10.17 -7.51
C TRP A 87 -1.12 10.42 -6.07
N ASN A 88 -2.08 9.63 -5.59
CA ASN A 88 -2.56 9.69 -4.21
C ASN A 88 -1.49 9.29 -3.17
N ASP A 89 -0.50 8.46 -3.54
CA ASP A 89 0.63 8.16 -2.66
C ASP A 89 1.56 9.36 -2.52
N LEU A 90 1.82 10.08 -3.63
CA LEU A 90 2.64 11.30 -3.62
C LEU A 90 1.94 12.45 -2.87
N VAL A 91 0.64 12.60 -3.06
CA VAL A 91 -0.18 13.57 -2.29
C VAL A 91 -0.13 13.24 -0.80
N ARG A 92 -0.25 11.96 -0.42
CA ARG A 92 -0.15 11.54 0.99
C ARG A 92 1.22 11.86 1.56
N LEU A 93 2.30 11.57 0.83
CA LEU A 93 3.68 11.85 1.26
C LEU A 93 3.92 13.36 1.43
N SER A 94 3.50 14.16 0.44
CA SER A 94 3.65 15.62 0.47
C SER A 94 2.94 16.21 1.69
N ARG A 95 1.68 15.81 1.92
CA ARG A 95 0.93 16.19 3.12
C ARG A 95 1.65 15.78 4.40
N MET A 96 2.14 14.54 4.50
CA MET A 96 2.89 14.06 5.68
C MET A 96 4.10 14.92 6.04
N LEU A 97 4.70 15.57 5.05
CA LEU A 97 5.86 16.43 5.21
C LEU A 97 5.51 17.91 5.32
N GLY A 98 4.22 18.27 5.30
CA GLY A 98 3.77 19.67 5.30
C GLY A 98 4.02 20.41 3.98
N LEU A 99 4.23 19.69 2.87
CA LEU A 99 4.54 20.25 1.57
C LEU A 99 3.31 20.30 0.66
N GLY A 100 3.23 21.35 -0.15
CA GLY A 100 2.31 21.47 -1.27
C GLY A 100 2.80 20.67 -2.48
N LEU A 101 1.86 20.24 -3.32
CA LEU A 101 2.18 19.56 -4.58
C LEU A 101 1.37 20.20 -5.72
N LEU A 102 2.09 20.77 -6.67
CA LEU A 102 1.58 21.25 -7.94
C LEU A 102 1.95 20.27 -9.04
N THR A 103 1.10 20.19 -10.05
CA THR A 103 1.41 19.45 -11.27
C THR A 103 1.13 20.29 -12.50
N VAL A 104 1.96 20.16 -13.54
CA VAL A 104 1.85 20.95 -14.76
C VAL A 104 1.60 20.03 -15.95
N ARG A 105 0.45 20.17 -16.59
CA ARG A 105 0.10 19.40 -17.79
C ARG A 105 0.34 20.22 -19.05
N PHE A 106 1.19 19.72 -19.94
CA PHE A 106 1.50 20.34 -21.23
C PHE A 106 0.69 19.72 -22.36
N TYR A 107 0.16 20.58 -23.23
CA TYR A 107 -0.66 20.20 -24.38
C TYR A 107 -0.02 20.66 -25.68
N LYS A 108 -0.37 20.00 -26.80
CA LYS A 108 0.13 20.39 -28.13
C LYS A 108 -0.44 21.73 -28.63
N SER A 109 -1.69 22.03 -28.30
CA SER A 109 -2.46 23.12 -28.93
C SER A 109 -3.05 24.14 -27.96
N ARG A 110 -2.84 23.98 -26.65
CA ARG A 110 -3.37 24.90 -25.62
C ARG A 110 -2.33 25.18 -24.55
N LYS A 111 -2.53 26.28 -23.81
CA LYS A 111 -1.64 26.70 -22.72
C LYS A 111 -1.50 25.58 -21.66
N PRO A 112 -0.32 25.44 -21.05
CA PRO A 112 -0.12 24.50 -19.94
C PRO A 112 -1.11 24.78 -18.80
N ARG A 113 -1.56 23.72 -18.13
CA ARG A 113 -2.46 23.81 -16.98
C ARG A 113 -1.71 23.42 -15.72
N VAL A 114 -1.77 24.28 -14.71
CA VAL A 114 -1.27 23.97 -13.36
C VAL A 114 -2.44 23.47 -12.52
N ASP A 115 -2.23 22.35 -11.84
CA ASP A 115 -3.19 21.71 -10.94
C ASP A 115 -2.58 21.61 -9.54
N LEU A 116 -3.27 22.17 -8.54
CA LEU A 116 -2.93 22.00 -7.13
C LEU A 116 -3.47 20.66 -6.62
N MET A 117 -2.57 19.77 -6.26
CA MET A 117 -2.90 18.43 -5.76
C MET A 117 -3.06 18.41 -4.23
N CYS A 118 -2.26 19.20 -3.51
CA CYS A 118 -2.44 19.48 -2.10
C CYS A 118 -1.75 20.77 -1.67
N GLU A 119 -2.30 21.42 -0.65
CA GLU A 119 -1.71 22.57 0.03
C GLU A 119 -0.68 22.16 1.09
N PRO A 120 0.36 22.98 1.34
CA PRO A 120 1.28 22.82 2.45
C PRO A 120 0.54 23.11 3.75
N THR A 121 0.05 22.05 4.38
CA THR A 121 -0.72 22.15 5.63
C THR A 121 -0.18 21.15 6.64
N PRO A 122 -0.19 21.48 7.95
CA PRO A 122 0.25 20.54 8.98
C PRO A 122 -0.52 19.22 8.89
N TYR A 123 0.20 18.10 9.00
CA TYR A 123 -0.38 16.78 8.91
C TYR A 123 -0.05 15.94 10.13
N THR A 124 -1.08 15.31 10.70
CA THR A 124 -0.92 14.29 11.74
C THR A 124 -1.35 12.93 11.19
N PRO A 125 -0.44 11.93 11.11
CA PRO A 125 -0.80 10.60 10.65
C PRO A 125 -1.91 9.96 11.49
N ARG A 126 -3.02 9.59 10.83
CA ARG A 126 -4.13 8.92 11.50
C ARG A 126 -3.78 7.46 11.80
N LYS A 127 -3.67 7.12 13.08
CA LYS A 127 -3.56 5.72 13.53
C LYS A 127 -4.91 5.02 13.38
N SER A 128 -4.88 3.72 13.05
CA SER A 128 -6.08 2.89 12.93
C SER A 128 -6.02 1.74 13.93
N ALA A 129 -6.71 1.91 15.07
CA ALA A 129 -6.82 0.87 16.09
C ALA A 129 -7.37 -0.45 15.52
N VAL A 130 -8.28 -0.37 14.54
CA VAL A 130 -8.82 -1.53 13.82
C VAL A 130 -7.74 -2.28 13.05
N LYS A 131 -6.89 -1.57 12.27
CA LYS A 131 -5.78 -2.20 11.54
C LYS A 131 -4.76 -2.81 12.51
N THR A 132 -4.43 -2.11 13.58
CA THR A 132 -3.54 -2.61 14.64
C THR A 132 -4.11 -3.87 15.30
N ALA A 133 -5.38 -3.88 15.67
CA ALA A 133 -6.02 -5.05 16.29
C ALA A 133 -6.07 -6.25 15.33
N ARG A 134 -6.30 -6.04 14.03
CA ARG A 134 -6.24 -7.10 13.02
C ARG A 134 -4.84 -7.69 12.89
N LEU A 135 -3.82 -6.84 12.87
CA LEU A 135 -2.41 -7.26 12.84
C LEU A 135 -2.06 -8.10 14.07
N LEU A 136 -2.41 -7.62 15.27
CA LEU A 136 -2.14 -8.33 16.52
C LEU A 136 -2.89 -9.67 16.60
N ARG A 137 -4.12 -9.73 16.09
CA ARG A 137 -4.88 -10.98 16.03
C ARG A 137 -4.22 -11.99 15.10
N GLU A 138 -3.85 -11.59 13.88
CA GLU A 138 -3.13 -12.47 12.96
C GLU A 138 -1.84 -12.99 13.59
N PHE A 139 -1.06 -12.12 14.24
CA PHE A 139 0.17 -12.52 14.93
C PHE A 139 -0.07 -13.55 16.04
N LYS A 140 -1.07 -13.34 16.89
CA LYS A 140 -1.42 -14.26 17.99
C LYS A 140 -2.02 -15.59 17.52
N GLU A 141 -2.69 -15.60 16.38
CA GLU A 141 -3.34 -16.80 15.86
C GLU A 141 -2.40 -17.75 15.09
N ARG A 142 -1.16 -17.33 14.79
CA ARG A 142 -0.13 -18.20 14.18
C ARG A 142 0.56 -19.05 15.24
N SER A 143 0.73 -20.34 14.96
CA SER A 143 1.42 -21.25 15.89
C SER A 143 2.94 -21.17 15.82
N GLY A 144 3.49 -20.57 14.76
CA GLY A 144 4.92 -20.44 14.57
C GLY A 144 5.32 -19.48 13.46
N ASP A 145 6.62 -19.29 13.29
CA ASP A 145 7.18 -18.49 12.21
C ASP A 145 7.53 -19.35 11.00
N TYR A 146 6.51 -19.64 10.18
CA TYR A 146 6.67 -20.44 8.97
C TYR A 146 7.02 -19.60 7.73
N ASN A 147 7.12 -18.27 7.86
CA ASN A 147 7.35 -17.38 6.72
C ASN A 147 8.66 -16.61 6.89
N VAL A 148 9.59 -16.79 5.95
CA VAL A 148 10.74 -15.90 5.85
C VAL A 148 10.31 -14.59 5.18
N GLY A 149 10.56 -13.46 5.87
CA GLY A 149 10.27 -12.12 5.35
C GLY A 149 10.92 -11.87 3.99
N GLY A 150 10.19 -11.21 3.08
CA GLY A 150 10.69 -10.86 1.74
C GLY A 150 10.62 -11.98 0.69
N SER A 151 10.10 -13.17 1.01
CA SER A 151 9.93 -14.24 0.02
C SER A 151 8.78 -13.94 -0.95
N THR A 152 9.07 -13.83 -2.26
CA THR A 152 8.08 -13.50 -3.30
C THR A 152 7.53 -14.72 -4.04
N ARG A 153 8.06 -15.93 -3.77
CA ARG A 153 7.73 -17.15 -4.52
C ARG A 153 7.14 -18.29 -3.68
N ARG A 154 7.10 -18.15 -2.35
CA ARG A 154 6.50 -19.16 -1.46
C ARG A 154 5.07 -18.78 -1.08
N LYS A 155 4.20 -19.79 -1.02
CA LYS A 155 2.82 -19.67 -0.55
C LYS A 155 2.85 -19.25 0.94
N LEU A 156 2.45 -18.01 1.24
CA LEU A 156 2.44 -17.49 2.62
C LEU A 156 1.57 -18.34 3.56
N VAL A 157 2.11 -18.72 4.71
CA VAL A 157 1.40 -19.45 5.77
C VAL A 157 0.78 -18.43 6.72
N THR A 158 -0.50 -18.10 6.49
CA THR A 158 -1.29 -17.25 7.40
C THR A 158 -1.97 -18.11 8.46
N ALA A 159 -2.48 -17.48 9.54
CA ALA A 159 -3.24 -18.21 10.56
C ALA A 159 -4.46 -18.94 9.95
N TYR A 160 -5.10 -18.36 8.94
CA TYR A 160 -6.18 -19.01 8.20
C TYR A 160 -5.69 -20.25 7.43
N ARG A 161 -4.51 -20.17 6.80
CA ARG A 161 -3.92 -21.31 6.08
C ARG A 161 -3.50 -22.42 7.03
N GLU A 162 -2.87 -22.11 8.16
CA GLU A 162 -2.52 -23.09 9.21
C GLU A 162 -3.75 -23.87 9.66
N LYS A 163 -4.83 -23.17 10.01
CA LYS A 163 -6.11 -23.80 10.40
C LYS A 163 -6.72 -24.63 9.27
N SER A 164 -6.58 -24.20 8.02
CA SER A 164 -7.04 -24.98 6.85
C SER A 164 -6.20 -26.23 6.64
N LEU A 165 -4.88 -26.16 6.86
CA LEU A 165 -3.95 -27.28 6.77
C LEU A 165 -4.22 -28.32 7.87
N GLN A 166 -4.53 -27.89 9.10
CA GLN A 166 -4.95 -28.79 10.18
C GLN A 166 -6.22 -29.57 9.81
N ILE A 167 -7.24 -28.90 9.27
CA ILE A 167 -8.47 -29.56 8.78
C ILE A 167 -8.15 -30.53 7.64
N ALA A 168 -7.31 -30.10 6.69
CA ALA A 168 -6.91 -30.93 5.55
C ALA A 168 -6.14 -32.18 5.99
N SER A 169 -5.24 -32.05 6.97
CA SER A 169 -4.50 -33.18 7.56
C SER A 169 -5.44 -34.17 8.24
N LEU A 170 -6.40 -33.71 9.05
CA LEU A 170 -7.38 -34.59 9.68
C LEU A 170 -8.22 -35.36 8.66
N LEU A 171 -8.65 -34.71 7.58
CA LEU A 171 -9.41 -35.35 6.50
C LEU A 171 -8.55 -36.32 5.68
N HIS A 172 -7.25 -36.07 5.57
CA HIS A 172 -6.32 -36.98 4.94
C HIS A 172 -6.15 -38.26 5.76
N THR A 173 -5.96 -38.12 7.08
CA THR A 173 -5.68 -39.24 7.99
C THR A 173 -6.92 -40.07 8.33
N HIS A 174 -8.07 -39.43 8.55
CA HIS A 174 -9.29 -40.12 9.01
C HIS A 174 -10.33 -40.36 7.89
N GLY A 175 -10.08 -39.84 6.68
CA GLY A 175 -11.07 -39.84 5.60
C GLY A 175 -12.21 -38.84 5.84
N PRO A 176 -13.40 -39.08 5.25
CA PRO A 176 -14.53 -38.15 5.37
C PRO A 176 -14.96 -37.95 6.83
N LEU A 177 -15.00 -36.69 7.29
CA LEU A 177 -15.41 -36.33 8.65
C LEU A 177 -16.55 -35.31 8.65
N SER A 178 -17.37 -35.37 9.69
CA SER A 178 -18.40 -34.36 9.93
C SER A 178 -17.79 -33.06 10.45
N THR A 179 -18.44 -31.93 10.14
CA THR A 179 -18.07 -30.61 10.68
C THR A 179 -18.02 -30.59 12.20
N LYS A 180 -18.84 -31.41 12.88
CA LYS A 180 -18.81 -31.56 14.34
C LYS A 180 -17.47 -32.17 14.80
N ARG A 181 -17.09 -33.32 14.23
CA ARG A 181 -15.81 -33.99 14.57
C ARG A 181 -14.61 -33.11 14.25
N LEU A 182 -14.61 -32.43 13.11
CA LEU A 182 -13.53 -31.52 12.75
C LEU A 182 -13.39 -30.34 13.73
N ARG A 183 -14.50 -29.79 14.24
CA ARG A 183 -14.46 -28.76 15.30
C ARG A 183 -13.90 -29.30 16.61
N GLU A 184 -14.27 -30.53 16.98
CA GLU A 184 -13.77 -31.19 18.19
C GLU A 184 -12.26 -31.42 18.10
N HIS A 185 -11.75 -31.93 16.99
CA HIS A 185 -10.31 -32.17 16.80
C HIS A 185 -9.47 -30.89 16.72
N THR A 186 -9.99 -29.83 16.09
CA THR A 186 -9.21 -28.60 15.87
C THR A 186 -9.43 -27.54 16.96
N ALA A 187 -10.40 -27.75 17.86
CA ALA A 187 -10.94 -26.73 18.76
C ALA A 187 -11.30 -25.39 18.05
N ASN A 188 -11.53 -25.43 16.73
CA ASN A 188 -11.77 -24.23 15.93
C ASN A 188 -13.26 -24.08 15.62
N PRO A 189 -13.96 -23.08 16.20
CA PRO A 189 -15.39 -22.91 15.97
C PRO A 189 -15.73 -22.53 14.51
N LYS A 190 -14.75 -22.04 13.72
CA LYS A 190 -14.94 -21.56 12.35
C LYS A 190 -14.83 -22.63 11.27
N VAL A 191 -14.57 -23.89 11.62
CA VAL A 191 -14.40 -25.01 10.67
C VAL A 191 -15.50 -25.05 9.61
N THR A 192 -16.77 -24.91 10.00
CA THR A 192 -17.89 -24.96 9.05
C THR A 192 -17.80 -23.86 7.99
N THR A 193 -17.51 -22.62 8.39
CA THR A 193 -17.32 -21.50 7.47
C THR A 193 -16.11 -21.73 6.57
N MET A 194 -14.99 -22.21 7.13
CA MET A 194 -13.77 -22.47 6.36
C MET A 194 -13.97 -23.54 5.27
N LEU A 195 -14.72 -24.59 5.58
CA LEU A 195 -15.08 -25.65 4.63
C LEU A 195 -16.05 -25.17 3.55
N GLN A 196 -16.93 -24.21 3.87
CA GLN A 196 -17.89 -23.62 2.93
C GLN A 196 -17.22 -22.61 1.99
N ASP A 197 -16.44 -21.68 2.54
CA ASP A 197 -15.72 -20.67 1.75
C ASP A 197 -14.69 -21.33 0.83
N ASN A 198 -14.05 -22.40 1.31
CA ASN A 198 -13.13 -23.26 0.57
C ASN A 198 -12.12 -22.47 -0.30
N TYR A 199 -11.54 -21.40 0.25
CA TYR A 199 -10.68 -20.45 -0.48
C TYR A 199 -9.52 -21.10 -1.26
N TYR A 200 -9.07 -22.30 -0.84
CA TYR A 200 -7.97 -23.03 -1.49
C TYR A 200 -8.45 -24.18 -2.39
N GLY A 201 -9.76 -24.46 -2.41
CA GLY A 201 -10.33 -25.59 -3.16
C GLY A 201 -9.88 -26.94 -2.63
N TRP A 202 -9.57 -27.06 -1.33
CA TRP A 202 -9.05 -28.28 -0.72
C TRP A 202 -10.15 -29.24 -0.27
N PHE A 203 -11.37 -28.77 -0.05
CA PHE A 203 -12.43 -29.56 0.57
C PHE A 203 -13.56 -29.88 -0.41
N GLU A 204 -14.11 -31.10 -0.32
CA GLU A 204 -15.27 -31.55 -1.07
C GLU A 204 -16.37 -32.01 -0.10
N ARG A 205 -17.61 -31.57 -0.33
CA ARG A 205 -18.75 -32.00 0.47
C ARG A 205 -19.24 -33.36 -0.05
N VAL A 206 -19.30 -34.35 0.84
CA VAL A 206 -19.79 -35.70 0.51
C VAL A 206 -21.30 -35.77 0.73
N GLU A 207 -21.76 -35.23 1.85
CA GLU A 207 -23.18 -35.17 2.23
C GLU A 207 -23.43 -33.98 3.16
N ARG A 208 -24.61 -33.89 3.77
CA ARG A 208 -24.92 -32.76 4.64
C ARG A 208 -24.04 -32.74 5.89
N GLY A 209 -23.11 -31.78 5.90
CA GLY A 209 -22.24 -31.53 7.05
C GLY A 209 -21.03 -32.46 7.14
N THR A 210 -20.77 -33.28 6.12
CA THR A 210 -19.63 -34.19 6.02
C THR A 210 -18.78 -33.84 4.80
N TYR A 211 -17.47 -33.71 5.02
CA TYR A 211 -16.51 -33.30 4.01
C TYR A 211 -15.38 -34.31 3.91
N LYS A 212 -14.76 -34.37 2.74
CA LYS A 212 -13.52 -35.11 2.48
C LYS A 212 -12.49 -34.17 1.88
N LEU A 213 -11.23 -34.62 1.87
CA LEU A 213 -10.17 -33.93 1.15
C LEU A 213 -10.35 -34.15 -0.36
N SER A 214 -10.25 -33.07 -1.13
CA SER A 214 -10.22 -33.12 -2.60
C SER A 214 -8.89 -33.68 -3.11
N ALA A 215 -8.85 -34.11 -4.37
CA ALA A 215 -7.60 -34.53 -5.02
C ALA A 215 -6.53 -33.41 -5.00
N ARG A 216 -6.96 -32.15 -5.21
CA ARG A 216 -6.10 -30.97 -5.14
C ARG A 216 -5.54 -30.75 -3.73
N GLY A 217 -6.41 -30.83 -2.72
CA GLY A 217 -6.02 -30.70 -1.32
C GLY A 217 -4.98 -31.75 -0.93
N ALA A 218 -5.16 -33.00 -1.38
CA ALA A 218 -4.19 -34.07 -1.13
C ALA A 218 -2.82 -33.79 -1.78
N ALA A 219 -2.81 -33.32 -3.03
CA ALA A 219 -1.57 -33.00 -3.74
C ALA A 219 -0.81 -31.82 -3.11
N GLU A 220 -1.53 -30.74 -2.73
CA GLU A 220 -0.92 -29.54 -2.17
C GLU A 220 -0.54 -29.67 -0.68
N LEU A 221 -1.10 -30.65 0.04
CA LEU A 221 -0.78 -30.84 1.47
C LEU A 221 0.71 -31.12 1.70
N GLY A 222 1.35 -31.84 0.76
CA GLY A 222 2.77 -32.15 0.81
C GLY A 222 3.68 -30.92 0.78
N ASP A 223 3.26 -29.84 0.10
CA ASP A 223 4.01 -28.57 0.04
C ASP A 223 4.17 -27.93 1.44
N PHE A 224 3.33 -28.31 2.40
CA PHE A 224 3.23 -27.71 3.72
C PHE A 224 3.54 -28.69 4.87
N ALA A 225 4.21 -29.80 4.61
CA ALA A 225 4.57 -30.78 5.65
C ALA A 225 5.28 -30.15 6.87
N HIS A 226 6.14 -29.15 6.62
CA HIS A 226 6.85 -28.37 7.64
C HIS A 226 5.94 -27.52 8.55
N VAL A 227 4.70 -27.24 8.15
CA VAL A 227 3.71 -26.48 8.93
C VAL A 227 2.87 -27.42 9.80
N ILE A 228 2.57 -28.61 9.29
CA ILE A 228 1.64 -29.56 9.93
C ILE A 228 2.34 -30.36 11.02
N GLY A 229 3.67 -30.58 10.91
CA GLY A 229 4.56 -31.19 11.93
C GLY A 229 4.01 -32.48 12.55
N ASP A 230 4.53 -33.65 12.14
CA ASP A 230 4.22 -35.02 12.62
C ASP A 230 3.27 -35.05 13.83
N THR A 231 1.98 -34.88 13.57
CA THR A 231 0.97 -35.03 14.62
C THR A 231 0.96 -36.52 14.96
N PRO A 232 1.39 -36.95 16.17
CA PRO A 232 1.38 -38.37 16.50
C PRO A 232 -0.08 -38.85 16.41
N PRO A 233 -0.34 -40.05 15.86
CA PRO A 233 -1.69 -40.60 15.89
C PRO A 233 -2.14 -40.67 17.36
N ALA A 234 -3.28 -40.01 17.66
CA ALA A 234 -3.92 -40.11 18.95
C ALA A 234 -4.16 -41.60 19.25
N THR A 235 -3.57 -42.06 20.34
CA THR A 235 -3.66 -43.43 20.83
C THR A 235 -5.13 -43.78 21.03
N GLN A 236 -5.60 -44.85 20.38
CA GLN A 236 -6.93 -45.40 20.60
C GLN A 236 -6.98 -45.99 22.01
N GLY A 237 -7.96 -45.56 22.80
CA GLY A 237 -8.41 -46.20 24.03
C GLY A 237 -9.89 -46.51 23.92
#